data_AF-A0AAN6VAV2-F1
#
_entry.id   AF-A0AAN6VAV2-F1
#
_cell.length_a   1.000
_cell.length_b   1.000
_cell.length_c   1.000
_cell.angle_alpha   90.00
_cell.angle_beta   90.00
_cell.angle_gamma   90.00
#
_symmetry.space_group_name_H-M   'P 1'
#
loop_
_entity.id
_entity.type
_entity.pdbx_description
1 polymer ?
#
loop_
_entity_poly.entity_id
_entity_poly.type
_entity_poly.pdbx_seq_one_letter_code
_entity_poly.pdbx_strand_id
1 'polypeptide(L)'
;MSYNPYNQGPGAEAGHGYGQPEQHEMHSYPQQSYGSPQQQYGQDYGQGQYGTHPEQQQYGSPQPQQYGSPQPNQQQDGAPFLSQNEFLQRVSAIRQEIKGLTTSIGNIATLHQQTLASSDNGPRQQLDDLVAATQLKNTSIRSQIQQLKSDTERTTDGTFNLKKRQFETINGEFKDTIQRFLQEEQQYRERNREQIARHYRIMNADATEEEVQQAVEADWGDEGIFQAALRTNRTGHATTVLGNVRARHNDMVKIEKSIIELLELLEILNQQIVQQGQVIQQISDNAEQATTQLGKANVKIEQGVKSSRNRRKLKWWCLLVSVLIVIAIALGVGLALGLPKVATAGSGNNNNNQ
;
A
#
# COMPACT_ATOMS: atom_id res chain seq x y z
N MET A 1 -54.24 -16.34 14.51
CA MET A 1 -53.95 -17.36 15.54
C MET A 1 -52.56 -17.90 15.27
N SER A 2 -51.66 -17.71 16.23
CA SER A 2 -50.24 -18.07 16.19
C SER A 2 -50.06 -19.57 16.43
N TYR A 3 -49.16 -20.23 15.71
CA TYR A 3 -48.64 -21.55 16.09
C TYR A 3 -47.12 -21.59 15.93
N ASN A 4 -46.47 -21.79 17.07
CA ASN A 4 -45.03 -21.86 17.30
C ASN A 4 -44.63 -23.34 17.43
N PRO A 5 -43.75 -23.91 16.58
CA PRO A 5 -43.39 -25.32 16.67
C PRO A 5 -41.96 -25.47 17.26
N TYR A 6 -41.85 -25.45 18.58
CA TYR A 6 -40.70 -26.02 19.28
C TYR A 6 -41.21 -26.75 20.51
N ASN A 7 -41.40 -28.06 20.40
CA ASN A 7 -41.37 -28.94 21.56
C ASN A 7 -41.09 -30.38 21.16
N GLN A 8 -40.41 -31.09 22.07
CA GLN A 8 -40.17 -32.54 22.16
C GLN A 8 -38.83 -33.06 21.61
N GLY A 9 -37.90 -33.25 22.54
CA GLY A 9 -36.97 -34.39 22.49
C GLY A 9 -37.49 -35.56 23.32
N PRO A 10 -36.79 -36.70 23.30
CA PRO A 10 -36.69 -37.65 24.42
C PRO A 10 -35.22 -37.68 24.92
N GLY A 11 -34.88 -37.91 26.19
CA GLY A 11 -35.42 -38.88 27.14
C GLY A 11 -34.25 -39.80 27.51
N ALA A 12 -33.76 -39.67 28.74
CA ALA A 12 -32.53 -40.27 29.26
C ALA A 12 -32.63 -41.78 29.56
N GLU A 13 -31.51 -42.50 29.45
CA GLU A 13 -31.27 -43.76 30.17
C GLU A 13 -29.87 -43.74 30.84
N ALA A 14 -29.88 -44.17 32.10
CA ALA A 14 -28.77 -44.40 33.03
C ALA A 14 -27.86 -45.56 32.54
N GLY A 15 -26.62 -45.80 32.97
CA GLY A 15 -25.86 -45.49 34.18
C GLY A 15 -25.02 -46.75 34.56
N HIS A 16 -23.89 -46.54 35.24
CA HIS A 16 -22.85 -47.50 35.73
C HIS A 16 -21.72 -47.85 34.74
N GLY A 17 -20.42 -47.81 35.07
CA GLY A 17 -19.68 -47.47 36.29
C GLY A 17 -18.29 -48.13 36.32
N TYR A 18 -17.25 -47.32 36.60
CA TYR A 18 -15.90 -47.62 37.14
C TYR A 18 -14.79 -48.27 36.29
N GLY A 19 -13.65 -47.55 36.18
CA GLY A 19 -12.33 -48.14 35.91
C GLY A 19 -11.23 -47.16 35.44
N GLN A 20 -10.43 -46.65 36.38
CA GLN A 20 -8.98 -46.34 36.28
C GLN A 20 -8.48 -45.21 35.33
N PRO A 21 -7.80 -44.15 35.82
CA PRO A 21 -7.01 -43.24 34.98
C PRO A 21 -5.56 -43.72 34.82
N GLU A 22 -5.13 -43.92 33.58
CA GLU A 22 -3.73 -44.14 33.20
C GLU A 22 -2.89 -42.87 33.43
N GLN A 23 -1.74 -43.07 34.06
CA GLN A 23 -0.70 -42.07 34.26
C GLN A 23 0.06 -41.88 32.94
N HIS A 24 0.06 -40.66 32.39
CA HIS A 24 0.99 -40.29 31.31
C HIS A 24 2.03 -39.32 31.87
N GLU A 25 3.28 -39.77 31.85
CA GLU A 25 4.48 -39.06 32.28
C GLU A 25 4.71 -37.79 31.44
N MET A 26 4.67 -36.62 32.08
CA MET A 26 5.18 -35.38 31.50
C MET A 26 6.72 -35.38 31.56
N HIS A 27 7.36 -35.50 30.41
CA HIS A 27 8.81 -35.29 30.28
C HIS A 27 9.16 -33.80 30.39
N SER A 28 10.02 -33.50 31.37
CA SER A 28 10.60 -32.19 31.66
C SER A 28 11.79 -31.90 30.73
N TYR A 29 11.77 -30.76 30.04
CA TYR A 29 12.92 -30.24 29.30
C TYR A 29 13.67 -29.18 30.13
N PRO A 30 15.01 -29.24 30.26
CA PRO A 30 15.77 -28.29 31.05
C PRO A 30 15.95 -26.93 30.35
N GLN A 31 15.73 -25.86 31.12
CA GLN A 31 16.04 -24.46 30.80
C GLN A 31 17.56 -24.25 30.70
N GLN A 32 18.06 -23.76 29.56
CA GLN A 32 19.43 -23.26 29.42
C GLN A 32 19.46 -21.73 29.46
N SER A 33 20.22 -21.24 30.44
CA SER A 33 20.54 -19.84 30.70
C SER A 33 21.60 -19.35 29.71
N TYR A 34 21.33 -18.27 28.97
CA TYR A 34 22.33 -17.59 28.15
C TYR A 34 23.02 -16.49 28.98
N GLY A 35 24.25 -16.78 29.40
CA GLY A 35 25.19 -15.80 29.93
C GLY A 35 25.95 -15.07 28.82
N SER A 36 26.12 -13.76 29.01
CA SER A 36 26.95 -12.86 28.22
C SER A 36 28.46 -13.09 28.44
N PRO A 37 29.32 -12.93 27.41
CA PRO A 37 30.74 -12.71 27.63
C PRO A 37 31.16 -11.26 27.32
N GLN A 38 31.82 -10.64 28.31
CA GLN A 38 32.71 -9.49 28.14
C GLN A 38 33.93 -9.92 27.32
N GLN A 39 34.44 -9.04 26.45
CA GLN A 39 35.80 -9.17 25.90
C GLN A 39 36.67 -8.00 26.33
N GLN A 40 37.88 -8.41 26.71
CA GLN A 40 38.91 -7.74 27.47
C GLN A 40 40.04 -7.35 26.53
N TYR A 41 40.62 -6.18 26.78
CA TYR A 41 41.77 -5.61 26.08
C TYR A 41 43.01 -6.55 26.13
N GLY A 42 43.70 -6.67 25.00
CA GLY A 42 45.03 -7.25 24.89
C GLY A 42 45.86 -6.52 23.82
N GLN A 43 46.96 -5.91 24.24
CA GLN A 43 48.05 -5.38 23.41
C GLN A 43 48.90 -6.54 22.88
N ASP A 44 49.35 -6.47 21.63
CA ASP A 44 50.67 -7.02 21.24
C ASP A 44 51.21 -6.33 19.97
N TYR A 45 52.54 -6.31 19.89
CA TYR A 45 53.42 -5.45 19.09
C TYR A 45 53.73 -6.05 17.70
N GLY A 46 53.97 -5.21 16.70
CA GLY A 46 54.45 -5.65 15.38
C GLY A 46 54.84 -4.49 14.46
N GLN A 47 55.95 -4.65 13.75
CA GLN A 47 56.92 -3.62 13.36
C GLN A 47 56.97 -3.36 11.84
N GLY A 48 57.30 -2.13 11.43
CA GLY A 48 57.84 -1.75 10.09
C GLY A 48 56.79 -1.35 9.03
N GLN A 49 57.00 -0.42 8.09
CA GLN A 49 58.23 0.25 7.65
C GLN A 49 57.88 1.42 6.67
N TYR A 50 58.63 2.54 6.82
CA TYR A 50 58.93 3.72 5.96
C TYR A 50 58.04 4.21 4.80
N GLY A 51 57.81 5.54 4.79
CA GLY A 51 57.44 6.32 3.61
C GLY A 51 57.26 7.82 3.89
N THR A 52 58.35 8.57 3.87
CA THR A 52 58.46 10.04 4.07
C THR A 52 58.13 10.86 2.80
N HIS A 53 57.43 12.00 2.96
CA HIS A 53 57.75 13.29 2.31
C HIS A 53 57.04 14.48 3.01
N PRO A 54 57.67 15.67 3.14
CA PRO A 54 57.16 16.77 3.97
C PRO A 54 56.65 18.01 3.19
N GLU A 55 55.97 18.88 3.94
CA GLU A 55 55.75 20.35 3.78
C GLU A 55 55.01 20.92 2.55
N GLN A 56 53.94 21.70 2.79
CA GLN A 56 54.02 23.17 2.94
C GLN A 56 52.64 23.76 3.31
N GLN A 57 52.65 24.64 4.31
CA GLN A 57 51.50 25.49 4.68
C GLN A 57 51.49 26.74 3.80
N GLN A 58 50.37 27.02 3.14
CA GLN A 58 50.13 28.30 2.47
C GLN A 58 48.89 28.97 3.06
N TYR A 59 49.10 30.11 3.70
CA TYR A 59 48.07 31.03 4.20
C TYR A 59 47.28 31.61 3.00
N GLY A 60 45.96 31.39 2.98
CA GLY A 60 45.03 31.95 1.99
C GLY A 60 43.78 32.49 2.68
N SER A 61 43.47 33.75 2.41
CA SER A 61 42.40 34.59 2.97
C SER A 61 40.99 33.98 2.82
N PRO A 62 40.07 34.12 3.79
CA PRO A 62 38.69 33.68 3.63
C PRO A 62 37.88 34.63 2.75
N GLN A 63 37.37 34.14 1.61
CA GLN A 63 36.30 34.82 0.86
C GLN A 63 34.94 34.60 1.54
N PRO A 64 33.99 35.55 1.45
CA PRO A 64 32.67 35.42 2.08
C PRO A 64 31.85 34.34 1.38
N GLN A 65 31.45 33.30 2.12
CA GLN A 65 30.43 32.36 1.65
C GLN A 65 29.09 33.07 1.53
N GLN A 66 28.55 33.05 0.32
CA GLN A 66 27.18 33.43 0.00
C GLN A 66 26.26 32.45 0.73
N TYR A 67 25.46 32.96 1.67
CA TYR A 67 24.42 32.20 2.36
C TYR A 67 23.37 31.74 1.33
N GLY A 68 23.56 30.54 0.79
CA GLY A 68 22.47 29.77 0.19
C GLY A 68 21.51 29.41 1.31
N SER A 69 20.27 29.86 1.19
CA SER A 69 19.16 29.45 2.04
C SER A 69 19.14 27.92 2.16
N PRO A 70 19.07 27.34 3.38
CA PRO A 70 18.93 25.89 3.52
C PRO A 70 17.63 25.48 2.84
N GLN A 71 17.74 24.76 1.72
CA GLN A 71 16.63 23.96 1.24
C GLN A 71 16.26 22.99 2.37
N PRO A 72 14.98 22.82 2.71
CA PRO A 72 14.59 21.76 3.60
C PRO A 72 15.06 20.46 2.96
N ASN A 73 16.08 19.86 3.54
CA ASN A 73 16.46 18.51 3.22
C ASN A 73 15.24 17.70 3.65
N GLN A 74 14.42 17.26 2.68
CA GLN A 74 13.41 16.24 2.93
C GLN A 74 14.19 14.98 3.27
N GLN A 75 14.54 14.85 4.54
CA GLN A 75 14.90 13.58 5.13
C GLN A 75 13.72 12.67 4.85
N GLN A 76 13.90 11.77 3.88
CA GLN A 76 13.09 10.57 3.72
C GLN A 76 13.31 9.71 4.97
N ASP A 77 12.71 10.14 6.07
CA ASP A 77 12.17 9.21 7.05
C ASP A 77 11.28 8.25 6.25
N GLY A 78 11.57 6.95 6.30
CA GLY A 78 10.96 5.95 5.44
C GLY A 78 9.44 6.05 5.49
N ALA A 79 8.84 6.62 4.44
CA ALA A 79 7.41 6.83 4.39
C ALA A 79 6.69 5.49 4.64
N PRO A 80 5.60 5.47 5.42
CA PRO A 80 4.88 4.24 5.72
C PRO A 80 4.07 3.75 4.50
N PHE A 81 4.40 4.15 3.29
CA PHE A 81 3.78 3.68 2.05
C PHE A 81 4.74 3.97 0.90
N LEU A 82 4.58 3.21 -0.19
CA LEU A 82 5.41 3.32 -1.38
C LEU A 82 5.32 4.73 -1.97
N SER A 83 6.40 5.23 -2.56
CA SER A 83 6.29 6.41 -3.40
C SER A 83 5.39 6.14 -4.61
N GLN A 84 4.84 7.20 -5.22
CA GLN A 84 4.02 7.07 -6.42
C GLN A 84 4.74 6.30 -7.54
N ASN A 85 6.05 6.54 -7.74
CA ASN A 85 6.81 5.89 -8.80
C ASN A 85 6.94 4.38 -8.52
N GLU A 86 7.34 3.99 -7.31
CA GLU A 86 7.46 2.58 -6.92
C GLU A 86 6.12 1.85 -7.01
N PHE A 87 5.03 2.50 -6.61
CA PHE A 87 3.69 1.94 -6.73
C PHE A 87 3.33 1.67 -8.20
N LEU A 88 3.55 2.65 -9.09
CA LEU A 88 3.26 2.50 -10.52
C LEU A 88 4.15 1.44 -11.18
N GLN A 89 5.40 1.29 -10.75
CA GLN A 89 6.28 0.22 -11.22
C GLN A 89 5.71 -1.15 -10.84
N ARG A 90 5.27 -1.35 -9.58
CA ARG A 90 4.62 -2.60 -9.16
C ARG A 90 3.35 -2.88 -9.94
N VAL A 91 2.49 -1.87 -10.15
CA VAL A 91 1.30 -1.98 -11.00
C VAL A 91 1.67 -2.47 -12.41
N SER A 92 2.73 -1.91 -13.00
CA SER A 92 3.16 -2.31 -14.35
C SER A 92 3.69 -3.75 -14.40
N ALA A 93 4.40 -4.20 -13.36
CA ALA A 93 4.90 -5.56 -13.24
C ALA A 93 3.74 -6.57 -13.11
N ILE A 94 2.77 -6.29 -12.23
CA ILE A 94 1.58 -7.11 -12.07
C ILE A 94 0.80 -7.21 -13.39
N ARG A 95 0.66 -6.09 -14.12
CA ARG A 95 0.00 -6.10 -15.44
C ARG A 95 0.73 -7.00 -16.43
N GLN A 96 2.06 -7.05 -16.40
CA GLN A 96 2.82 -7.97 -17.25
C GLN A 96 2.60 -9.43 -16.84
N GLU A 97 2.54 -9.73 -15.54
CA GLU A 97 2.19 -11.07 -15.04
C GLU A 97 0.78 -11.50 -15.47
N ILE A 98 -0.22 -10.62 -15.39
CA ILE A 98 -1.60 -10.87 -15.87
C ILE A 98 -1.63 -11.17 -17.38
N LYS A 99 -0.84 -10.44 -18.18
CA LYS A 99 -0.68 -10.76 -19.61
C LYS A 99 -0.05 -12.13 -19.82
N GLY A 100 1.00 -12.46 -19.06
CA GLY A 100 1.63 -13.77 -19.10
C GLY A 100 0.67 -14.89 -18.68
N LEU A 101 -0.20 -14.65 -17.70
CA LEU A 101 -1.27 -15.56 -17.30
C LEU A 101 -2.29 -15.77 -18.43
N THR A 102 -2.68 -14.70 -19.12
CA THR A 102 -3.58 -14.80 -20.29
C THR A 102 -3.00 -15.70 -21.37
N THR A 103 -1.70 -15.60 -21.64
CA THR A 103 -1.00 -16.51 -22.56
C THR A 103 -0.99 -17.95 -22.04
N SER A 104 -0.71 -18.16 -20.75
CA SER A 104 -0.77 -19.49 -20.12
C SER A 104 -2.14 -20.14 -20.28
N ILE A 105 -3.24 -19.39 -20.09
CA ILE A 105 -4.61 -19.88 -20.28
C ILE A 105 -4.86 -20.32 -21.73
N GLY A 106 -4.42 -19.53 -22.72
CA GLY A 106 -4.54 -19.91 -24.14
C GLY A 106 -3.75 -21.18 -24.48
N ASN A 107 -2.57 -21.36 -23.88
CA ASN A 107 -1.77 -22.57 -24.04
C ASN A 107 -2.43 -23.78 -23.37
N ILE A 108 -3.02 -23.61 -22.18
CA ILE A 108 -3.82 -24.64 -21.51
C ILE A 108 -4.97 -25.08 -22.40
N ALA A 109 -5.73 -24.12 -22.96
CA ALA A 109 -6.85 -24.42 -23.88
C ALA A 109 -6.40 -25.22 -25.12
N THR A 110 -5.20 -24.92 -25.64
CA THR A 110 -4.62 -25.67 -26.77
C THR A 110 -4.24 -27.09 -26.37
N LEU A 111 -3.59 -27.27 -25.22
CA LEU A 111 -3.24 -28.59 -24.69
C LEU A 111 -4.49 -29.41 -24.31
N HIS A 112 -5.54 -28.77 -23.80
CA HIS A 112 -6.86 -29.37 -23.60
C HIS A 112 -7.42 -29.95 -24.91
N GLN A 113 -7.37 -29.20 -26.01
CA GLN A 113 -7.81 -29.72 -27.30
C GLN A 113 -6.93 -30.88 -27.79
N GLN A 114 -5.61 -30.78 -27.64
CA GLN A 114 -4.68 -31.81 -28.07
C GLN A 114 -4.84 -33.12 -27.28
N THR A 115 -5.05 -33.03 -25.96
CA THR A 115 -5.29 -34.17 -25.08
C THR A 115 -6.64 -34.84 -25.34
N LEU A 116 -7.63 -34.13 -25.89
CA LEU A 116 -8.88 -34.75 -26.37
C LEU A 116 -8.69 -35.51 -27.68
N ALA A 117 -7.82 -35.01 -28.56
CA ALA A 117 -7.56 -35.59 -29.88
C ALA A 117 -6.57 -36.77 -29.85
N SER A 118 -5.68 -36.82 -28.86
CA SER A 118 -4.57 -37.77 -28.80
C SER A 118 -4.72 -38.71 -27.60
N SER A 119 -4.43 -40.01 -27.79
CA SER A 119 -4.30 -40.98 -26.70
C SER A 119 -2.90 -41.01 -26.07
N ASP A 120 -2.00 -40.10 -26.48
CA ASP A 120 -0.62 -40.02 -26.01
C ASP A 120 -0.52 -39.29 -24.65
N ASN A 121 0.43 -39.71 -23.81
CA ASN A 121 0.66 -39.15 -22.48
C ASN A 121 1.53 -37.89 -22.48
N GLY A 122 2.30 -37.62 -23.55
CA GLY A 122 3.16 -36.44 -23.64
C GLY A 122 2.43 -35.09 -23.42
N PRO A 123 1.33 -34.82 -24.14
CA PRO A 123 0.55 -33.59 -23.97
C PRO A 123 -0.08 -33.44 -22.57
N ARG A 124 -0.33 -34.55 -21.86
CA ARG A 124 -0.92 -34.54 -20.51
C ARG A 124 0.06 -34.05 -19.46
N GLN A 125 1.31 -34.49 -19.52
CA GLN A 125 2.32 -34.04 -18.56
C GLN A 125 2.60 -32.54 -18.72
N GLN A 126 2.72 -32.06 -19.96
CA GLN A 126 2.88 -30.63 -20.23
C GLN A 126 1.70 -29.80 -19.74
N LEU A 127 0.49 -30.35 -19.85
CA LEU A 127 -0.72 -29.72 -19.32
C LEU A 127 -0.66 -29.62 -17.80
N ASP A 128 -0.36 -30.71 -17.11
CA ASP A 128 -0.26 -30.74 -15.64
C ASP A 128 0.79 -29.73 -15.13
N ASP A 129 1.97 -29.68 -15.77
CA ASP A 129 3.04 -28.74 -15.43
C ASP A 129 2.60 -27.28 -15.65
N LEU A 130 1.91 -27.01 -16.76
CA LEU A 130 1.44 -25.66 -17.09
C LEU A 130 0.31 -25.20 -16.16
N VAL A 131 -0.61 -26.10 -15.78
CA VAL A 131 -1.67 -25.82 -14.81
C VAL A 131 -1.06 -25.51 -13.44
N ALA A 132 -0.10 -26.31 -12.97
CA ALA A 132 0.60 -26.06 -11.70
C ALA A 132 1.35 -24.72 -11.72
N ALA A 133 2.08 -24.41 -12.80
CA ALA A 133 2.74 -23.12 -12.97
C ALA A 133 1.74 -21.96 -12.99
N THR A 134 0.56 -22.17 -13.56
CA THR A 134 -0.53 -21.18 -13.63
C THR A 134 -1.14 -20.90 -12.25
N GLN A 135 -1.34 -21.93 -11.42
CA GLN A 135 -1.78 -21.79 -10.02
C GLN A 135 -0.78 -20.97 -9.19
N LEU A 136 0.52 -21.20 -9.38
CA LEU A 136 1.56 -20.40 -8.71
C LEU A 136 1.51 -18.93 -9.13
N LYS A 137 1.30 -18.65 -10.43
CA LYS A 137 1.12 -17.28 -10.93
C LYS A 137 -0.13 -16.63 -10.35
N ASN A 138 -1.26 -17.33 -10.30
CA ASN A 138 -2.49 -16.82 -9.69
C ASN A 138 -2.27 -16.41 -8.23
N THR A 139 -1.57 -17.24 -7.46
CA THR A 139 -1.24 -16.96 -6.06
C THR A 139 -0.29 -15.77 -5.91
N SER A 140 0.73 -15.69 -6.77
CA SER A 140 1.67 -14.55 -6.82
C SER A 140 0.95 -13.24 -7.10
N ILE A 141 0.18 -13.18 -8.19
CA ILE A 141 -0.55 -11.98 -8.63
C ILE A 141 -1.53 -11.55 -7.53
N ARG A 142 -2.30 -12.48 -6.96
CA ARG A 142 -3.20 -12.21 -5.83
C ARG A 142 -2.46 -11.55 -4.66
N SER A 143 -1.33 -12.12 -4.24
CA SER A 143 -0.53 -11.60 -3.13
C SER A 143 -0.03 -10.17 -3.40
N GLN A 144 0.47 -9.92 -4.61
CA GLN A 144 0.94 -8.59 -5.00
C GLN A 144 -0.20 -7.56 -5.05
N ILE A 145 -1.38 -7.94 -5.55
CA ILE A 145 -2.56 -7.07 -5.54
C ILE A 145 -3.01 -6.78 -4.10
N GLN A 146 -2.98 -7.76 -3.20
CA GLN A 146 -3.26 -7.57 -1.76
C GLN A 146 -2.28 -6.57 -1.11
N GLN A 147 -0.99 -6.62 -1.50
CA GLN A 147 0.00 -5.67 -1.03
C GLN A 147 -0.29 -4.25 -1.57
N LEU A 148 -0.67 -4.10 -2.84
CA LEU A 148 -1.06 -2.81 -3.39
C LEU A 148 -2.31 -2.24 -2.70
N LYS A 149 -3.29 -3.08 -2.37
CA LYS A 149 -4.45 -2.70 -1.57
C LYS A 149 -4.00 -2.12 -0.23
N SER A 150 -3.18 -2.87 0.50
CA SER A 150 -2.68 -2.48 1.82
C SER A 150 -1.87 -1.19 1.78
N ASP A 151 -1.03 -1.00 0.75
CA ASP A 151 -0.28 0.24 0.54
C ASP A 151 -1.20 1.43 0.25
N THR A 152 -2.22 1.21 -0.58
CA THR A 152 -3.22 2.23 -0.90
C THR A 152 -3.98 2.66 0.36
N GLU A 153 -4.41 1.71 1.20
CA GLU A 153 -5.13 2.00 2.45
C GLU A 153 -4.27 2.79 3.47
N ARG A 154 -2.95 2.60 3.43
CA ARG A 154 -1.99 3.34 4.27
C ARG A 154 -1.62 4.72 3.70
N THR A 155 -1.91 4.97 2.42
CA THR A 155 -1.55 6.22 1.75
C THR A 155 -2.45 7.35 2.24
N THR A 156 -1.86 8.36 2.88
CA THR A 156 -2.55 9.52 3.45
C THR A 156 -2.28 10.83 2.71
N ASP A 157 -1.42 10.79 1.69
CA ASP A 157 -1.04 11.96 0.89
C ASP A 157 -1.97 12.16 -0.33
N GLY A 158 -1.65 13.16 -1.15
CA GLY A 158 -2.40 13.48 -2.37
C GLY A 158 -2.39 12.36 -3.44
N THR A 159 -1.59 11.31 -3.28
CA THR A 159 -1.49 10.21 -4.25
C THR A 159 -2.54 9.10 -4.02
N PHE A 160 -3.26 9.12 -2.89
CA PHE A 160 -4.27 8.11 -2.54
C PHE A 160 -5.26 7.81 -3.68
N ASN A 161 -5.87 8.85 -4.27
CA ASN A 161 -6.86 8.68 -5.34
C ASN A 161 -6.27 8.11 -6.64
N LEU A 162 -4.99 8.36 -6.90
CA LEU A 162 -4.30 7.74 -8.03
C LEU A 162 -4.06 6.26 -7.75
N LYS A 163 -3.47 5.95 -6.60
CA LYS A 163 -3.17 4.57 -6.20
C LYS A 163 -4.43 3.70 -6.14
N LYS A 164 -5.51 4.22 -5.56
CA LYS A 164 -6.82 3.56 -5.50
C LYS A 164 -7.34 3.20 -6.90
N ARG A 165 -7.37 4.15 -7.84
CA ARG A 165 -7.83 3.87 -9.21
C ARG A 165 -6.97 2.83 -9.92
N GLN A 166 -5.64 2.91 -9.76
CA GLN A 166 -4.70 1.96 -10.36
C GLN A 166 -4.88 0.55 -9.78
N PHE A 167 -5.02 0.45 -8.45
CA PHE A 167 -5.34 -0.79 -7.76
C PHE A 167 -6.66 -1.38 -8.26
N GLU A 168 -7.75 -0.61 -8.28
CA GLU A 168 -9.08 -1.07 -8.74
C GLU A 168 -9.04 -1.55 -10.19
N THR A 169 -8.29 -0.86 -11.05
CA THR A 169 -8.10 -1.24 -12.45
C THR A 169 -7.38 -2.59 -12.56
N ILE A 170 -6.26 -2.79 -11.87
CA ILE A 170 -5.51 -4.05 -11.90
C ILE A 170 -6.30 -5.21 -11.28
N ASN A 171 -7.02 -4.96 -10.18
CA ASN A 171 -7.88 -5.97 -9.57
C ASN A 171 -8.99 -6.40 -10.55
N GLY A 172 -9.58 -5.45 -11.28
CA GLY A 172 -10.54 -5.71 -12.35
C GLY A 172 -9.93 -6.50 -13.51
N GLU A 173 -8.77 -6.08 -14.02
CA GLU A 173 -8.05 -6.79 -15.10
C GLU A 173 -7.77 -8.25 -14.71
N PHE A 174 -7.30 -8.49 -13.47
CA PHE A 174 -7.03 -9.85 -12.99
C PHE A 174 -8.32 -10.67 -12.83
N LYS A 175 -9.37 -10.07 -12.27
CA LYS A 175 -10.69 -10.68 -12.16
C LYS A 175 -11.22 -11.15 -13.52
N ASP A 176 -11.14 -10.30 -14.53
CA ASP A 176 -11.58 -10.63 -15.89
C ASP A 176 -10.78 -11.80 -16.48
N THR A 177 -9.46 -11.85 -16.24
CA THR A 177 -8.61 -12.97 -16.65
C THR A 177 -9.01 -14.28 -15.95
N ILE A 178 -9.27 -14.26 -14.64
CA ILE A 178 -9.73 -15.44 -13.89
C ILE A 178 -11.10 -15.92 -14.38
N GLN A 179 -12.02 -15.00 -14.69
CA GLN A 179 -13.33 -15.37 -15.26
C GLN A 179 -13.19 -16.05 -16.62
N ARG A 180 -12.28 -15.58 -17.49
CA ARG A 180 -11.99 -16.27 -18.76
C ARG A 180 -11.42 -17.66 -18.52
N PHE A 181 -10.50 -17.81 -17.57
CA PHE A 181 -9.95 -19.12 -17.24
C PHE A 181 -11.04 -20.08 -16.75
N LEU A 182 -11.92 -19.62 -15.88
CA LEU A 182 -13.06 -20.38 -15.39
C LEU A 182 -13.97 -20.86 -16.54
N GLN A 183 -14.20 -20.01 -17.55
CA GLN A 183 -14.98 -20.38 -18.74
C GLN A 183 -14.30 -21.48 -19.56
N GLU A 184 -12.98 -21.40 -19.76
CA GLU A 184 -12.20 -22.42 -20.47
C GLU A 184 -12.24 -23.77 -19.74
N GLU A 185 -12.07 -23.77 -18.42
CA GLU A 185 -12.17 -25.00 -17.59
C GLU A 185 -13.58 -25.61 -17.66
N GLN A 186 -14.63 -24.79 -17.58
CA GLN A 186 -16.01 -25.27 -17.72
C GLN A 186 -16.28 -25.89 -19.11
N GLN A 187 -15.79 -25.25 -20.18
CA GLN A 187 -15.92 -25.79 -21.52
C GLN A 187 -15.16 -27.11 -21.67
N TYR A 188 -13.97 -27.21 -21.08
CA TYR A 188 -13.18 -28.43 -21.13
C TYR A 188 -13.80 -29.57 -20.31
N ARG A 189 -14.41 -29.26 -19.16
CA ARG A 189 -15.21 -30.22 -18.38
C ARG A 189 -16.33 -30.81 -19.23
N GLU A 190 -17.08 -29.96 -19.93
CA GLU A 190 -18.20 -30.41 -20.77
C GLU A 190 -17.74 -31.35 -21.89
N ARG A 191 -16.65 -31.00 -22.58
CA ARG A 191 -16.05 -31.88 -23.60
C ARG A 191 -15.60 -33.22 -23.01
N ASN A 192 -15.08 -33.26 -21.79
CA ASN A 192 -14.73 -34.53 -21.15
C ASN A 192 -15.98 -35.36 -20.81
N ARG A 193 -17.07 -34.74 -20.35
CA ARG A 193 -18.37 -35.41 -20.15
C ARG A 193 -18.87 -36.05 -21.44
N GLU A 194 -18.85 -35.31 -22.55
CA GLU A 194 -19.24 -35.81 -23.87
C GLU A 194 -18.39 -37.03 -24.30
N GLN A 195 -17.08 -37.00 -24.06
CA GLN A 195 -16.19 -38.10 -24.41
C GLN A 195 -16.41 -39.34 -23.54
N ILE A 196 -16.67 -39.17 -22.24
CA ILE A 196 -17.06 -40.30 -21.36
C ILE A 196 -18.36 -40.92 -21.87
N ALA A 197 -19.37 -40.10 -22.17
CA ALA A 197 -20.64 -40.55 -22.71
C ALA A 197 -20.45 -41.34 -24.02
N ARG A 198 -19.62 -40.83 -24.92
CA ARG A 198 -19.28 -41.50 -26.20
C ARG A 198 -18.59 -42.84 -25.97
N HIS A 199 -17.58 -42.90 -25.10
CA HIS A 199 -16.88 -44.14 -24.79
C HIS A 199 -17.79 -45.17 -24.12
N TYR A 200 -18.68 -44.72 -23.23
CA TYR A 200 -19.66 -45.59 -22.59
C TYR A 200 -20.62 -46.21 -23.61
N ARG A 201 -21.16 -45.42 -24.56
CA ARG A 201 -22.03 -45.93 -25.64
C ARG A 201 -21.32 -46.91 -26.58
N ILE A 202 -20.01 -46.76 -26.79
CA ILE A 202 -19.23 -47.73 -27.59
C ILE A 202 -19.19 -49.10 -26.90
N MET A 203 -19.13 -49.13 -25.58
CA MET A 203 -19.14 -50.36 -24.78
C MET A 203 -20.55 -50.94 -24.61
N ASN A 204 -21.55 -50.07 -24.45
CA ASN A 204 -22.95 -50.44 -24.25
C ASN A 204 -23.80 -49.82 -25.34
N ALA A 205 -23.90 -50.50 -26.49
CA ALA A 205 -24.62 -49.99 -27.66
C ALA A 205 -26.12 -49.78 -27.40
N ASP A 206 -26.70 -50.55 -26.48
CA ASP A 206 -28.12 -50.52 -26.12
C ASP A 206 -28.41 -49.65 -24.88
N ALA A 207 -27.42 -48.88 -24.39
CA ALA A 207 -27.59 -48.04 -23.20
C ALA A 207 -28.61 -46.92 -23.45
N THR A 208 -29.50 -46.72 -22.49
CA THR A 208 -30.43 -45.59 -22.43
C THR A 208 -29.69 -44.28 -22.10
N GLU A 209 -30.30 -43.14 -22.38
CA GLU A 209 -29.68 -41.84 -22.10
C GLU A 209 -29.48 -41.63 -20.60
N GLU A 210 -30.41 -42.13 -19.77
CA GLU A 210 -30.29 -42.11 -18.31
C GLU A 210 -29.09 -42.94 -17.82
N GLU A 211 -28.84 -44.12 -18.39
CA GLU A 211 -27.67 -44.94 -18.06
C GLU A 211 -26.36 -44.25 -18.47
N VAL A 212 -26.35 -43.58 -19.63
CA VAL A 212 -25.19 -42.81 -20.09
C VAL A 212 -24.92 -41.63 -19.16
N GLN A 213 -25.94 -40.91 -18.71
CA GLN A 213 -25.76 -39.80 -17.78
C GLN A 213 -25.24 -40.28 -16.42
N GLN A 214 -25.80 -41.38 -15.88
CA GLN A 214 -25.29 -42.00 -14.66
C GLN A 214 -23.84 -42.44 -14.81
N ALA A 215 -23.47 -42.97 -15.98
CA ALA A 215 -22.09 -43.30 -16.29
C ALA A 215 -21.19 -42.07 -16.33
N VAL A 216 -21.64 -40.93 -16.87
CA VAL A 216 -20.83 -39.70 -16.87
C VAL A 216 -20.62 -39.16 -15.45
N GLU A 217 -21.58 -39.36 -14.56
CA GLU A 217 -21.53 -38.89 -13.15
C GLU A 217 -20.90 -39.92 -12.20
N ALA A 218 -20.66 -41.14 -12.67
CA ALA A 218 -20.06 -42.20 -11.86
C ALA A 218 -18.60 -41.88 -11.51
N ASP A 219 -18.19 -42.27 -10.30
CA ASP A 219 -16.80 -42.18 -9.89
C ASP A 219 -15.97 -43.32 -10.49
N TRP A 220 -15.48 -43.14 -11.72
CA TRP A 220 -14.60 -44.11 -12.38
C TRP A 220 -13.21 -44.22 -11.73
N GLY A 221 -12.91 -43.37 -10.75
CA GLY A 221 -11.75 -43.51 -9.88
C GLY A 221 -11.88 -44.70 -8.92
N ASP A 222 -13.11 -45.07 -8.57
CA ASP A 222 -13.40 -46.21 -7.70
C ASP A 222 -13.10 -47.54 -8.42
N GLU A 223 -12.17 -48.30 -7.84
CA GLU A 223 -11.74 -49.59 -8.39
C GLU A 223 -12.90 -50.61 -8.38
N GLY A 224 -13.84 -50.51 -7.45
CA GLY A 224 -15.03 -51.36 -7.39
C GLY A 224 -15.95 -51.17 -8.59
N ILE A 225 -16.29 -49.93 -8.93
CA ILE A 225 -17.10 -49.55 -10.10
C ILE A 225 -16.40 -49.98 -11.39
N PHE A 226 -15.09 -49.72 -11.51
CA PHE A 226 -14.31 -50.11 -12.68
C PHE A 226 -14.29 -51.63 -12.89
N GLN A 227 -14.05 -52.41 -11.84
CA GLN A 227 -14.03 -53.87 -11.91
C GLN A 227 -15.42 -54.45 -12.16
N ALA A 228 -16.48 -53.83 -11.62
CA ALA A 228 -17.85 -54.21 -11.95
C ALA A 228 -18.15 -54.02 -13.44
N ALA A 229 -17.76 -52.87 -14.01
CA ALA A 229 -17.92 -52.60 -15.44
C ALA A 229 -17.15 -53.59 -16.32
N LEU A 230 -15.91 -53.94 -15.95
CA LEU A 230 -15.10 -54.95 -16.64
C LEU A 230 -15.70 -56.35 -16.59
N ARG A 231 -16.35 -56.72 -15.49
CA ARG A 231 -17.01 -58.04 -15.35
C ARG A 231 -18.20 -58.17 -16.29
N THR A 232 -18.95 -57.09 -16.46
CA THR A 232 -20.11 -57.03 -17.37
C THR A 232 -19.65 -57.04 -18.83
N ASN A 233 -18.49 -56.46 -19.14
CA ASN A 233 -17.96 -56.36 -20.49
C ASN A 233 -16.51 -56.88 -20.58
N ARG A 234 -16.36 -58.21 -20.74
CA ARG A 234 -15.08 -58.94 -20.69
C ARG A 234 -14.25 -58.94 -21.98
N THR A 235 -14.64 -58.18 -23.00
CA THR A 235 -13.89 -58.17 -24.28
C THR A 235 -12.61 -57.33 -24.15
N GLY A 236 -11.54 -57.69 -24.89
CA GLY A 236 -10.30 -56.92 -24.89
C GLY A 236 -10.46 -55.47 -25.43
N HIS A 237 -11.53 -55.20 -26.16
CA HIS A 237 -11.91 -53.84 -26.55
C HIS A 237 -12.55 -53.06 -25.40
N ALA A 238 -13.36 -53.70 -24.56
CA ALA A 238 -13.97 -53.04 -23.40
C ALA A 238 -12.93 -52.57 -22.37
N THR A 239 -11.85 -53.34 -22.15
CA THR A 239 -10.79 -52.94 -21.21
C THR A 239 -10.09 -51.64 -21.63
N THR A 240 -9.84 -51.47 -22.93
CA THR A 240 -9.21 -50.26 -23.49
C THR A 240 -10.15 -49.05 -23.40
N VAL A 241 -11.43 -49.24 -23.71
CA VAL A 241 -12.45 -48.17 -23.65
C VAL A 241 -12.68 -47.73 -22.21
N LEU A 242 -12.78 -48.66 -21.26
CA LEU A 242 -12.90 -48.36 -19.83
C LEU A 242 -11.66 -47.66 -19.29
N GLY A 243 -10.46 -48.04 -19.73
CA GLY A 243 -9.23 -47.32 -19.41
C GLY A 243 -9.28 -45.86 -19.86
N ASN A 244 -9.81 -45.59 -21.06
CA ASN A 244 -10.00 -44.23 -21.55
C ASN A 244 -11.03 -43.45 -20.72
N VAL A 245 -12.15 -44.08 -20.34
CA VAL A 245 -13.17 -43.47 -19.47
C VAL A 245 -12.55 -43.07 -18.13
N ARG A 246 -11.81 -43.99 -17.48
CA ARG A 246 -11.10 -43.70 -16.23
C ARG A 246 -10.11 -42.54 -16.38
N ALA A 247 -9.38 -42.49 -17.49
CA ALA A 247 -8.45 -41.40 -17.75
C ALA A 247 -9.18 -40.05 -17.91
N ARG A 248 -10.33 -40.02 -18.60
CA ARG A 248 -11.16 -38.80 -18.73
C ARG A 248 -11.80 -38.37 -17.43
N HIS A 249 -12.19 -39.33 -16.60
CA HIS A 249 -12.68 -39.06 -15.25
C HIS A 249 -11.61 -38.41 -14.38
N ASN A 250 -10.38 -38.94 -14.40
CA ASN A 250 -9.26 -38.31 -13.69
C ASN A 250 -8.99 -36.88 -14.19
N ASP A 251 -9.07 -36.65 -15.51
CA ASP A 251 -8.97 -35.31 -16.09
C ASP A 251 -10.12 -34.41 -15.56
N MET A 252 -11.35 -34.93 -15.48
CA MET A 252 -12.52 -34.21 -14.93
C MET A 252 -12.32 -33.79 -13.47
N VAL A 253 -11.83 -34.69 -12.61
CA VAL A 253 -11.56 -34.39 -11.19
C VAL A 253 -10.53 -33.26 -11.04
N LYS A 254 -9.49 -33.24 -11.89
CA LYS A 254 -8.50 -32.14 -11.90
C LYS A 254 -9.12 -30.81 -12.29
N ILE A 255 -9.98 -30.81 -13.32
CA ILE A 255 -10.70 -29.62 -13.79
C ILE A 255 -11.62 -29.08 -12.70
N GLU A 256 -12.37 -29.95 -12.02
CA GLU A 256 -13.26 -29.56 -10.93
C GLU A 256 -12.51 -28.91 -9.78
N LYS A 257 -11.35 -29.46 -9.41
CA LYS A 257 -10.46 -28.84 -8.44
C LYS A 257 -10.00 -27.44 -8.88
N SER A 258 -9.57 -27.30 -10.14
CA SER A 258 -9.17 -26.01 -10.71
C SER A 258 -10.32 -24.99 -10.68
N ILE A 259 -11.53 -25.40 -11.05
CA ILE A 259 -12.75 -24.56 -10.98
C ILE A 259 -13.00 -24.07 -9.55
N ILE A 260 -12.90 -24.93 -8.55
CA ILE A 260 -13.09 -24.55 -7.14
C ILE A 260 -12.06 -23.51 -6.71
N GLU A 261 -10.78 -23.73 -7.02
CA GLU A 261 -9.69 -22.78 -6.70
C GLU A 261 -9.88 -21.42 -7.39
N LEU A 262 -10.33 -21.41 -8.65
CA LEU A 262 -10.62 -20.19 -9.40
C LEU A 262 -11.81 -19.43 -8.83
N LEU A 263 -12.86 -20.14 -8.38
CA LEU A 263 -14.02 -19.54 -7.72
C LEU A 263 -13.66 -18.92 -6.37
N GLU A 264 -12.86 -19.63 -5.56
CA GLU A 264 -12.35 -19.10 -4.29
C GLU A 264 -11.53 -17.82 -4.52
N LEU A 265 -10.62 -17.86 -5.50
CA LEU A 265 -9.84 -16.68 -5.89
C LEU A 265 -10.74 -15.52 -6.33
N LEU A 266 -11.76 -15.80 -7.14
CA LEU A 266 -12.70 -14.78 -7.61
C LEU A 266 -13.46 -14.12 -6.44
N GLU A 267 -13.88 -14.91 -5.45
CA GLU A 267 -14.51 -14.40 -4.23
C GLU A 267 -13.57 -13.44 -3.49
N ILE A 268 -12.32 -13.84 -3.30
CA ILE A 268 -11.31 -13.00 -2.63
C ILE A 268 -11.13 -11.68 -3.38
N LEU A 269 -11.01 -11.70 -4.71
CA LEU A 269 -10.84 -10.49 -5.52
C LEU A 269 -12.06 -9.56 -5.44
N ASN A 270 -13.27 -10.12 -5.35
CA ASN A 270 -14.50 -9.35 -5.18
C ASN A 270 -14.58 -8.64 -3.81
N GLN A 271 -13.95 -9.22 -2.78
CA GLN A 271 -13.89 -8.62 -1.44
C GLN A 271 -12.80 -7.55 -1.31
N GLN A 272 -11.95 -7.37 -2.32
CA GLN A 272 -10.91 -6.36 -2.28
C GLN A 272 -11.44 -4.95 -2.59
N ILE A 273 -12.03 -4.33 -1.58
CA ILE A 273 -12.46 -2.93 -1.60
C ILE A 273 -11.50 -2.11 -0.75
N VAL A 274 -10.94 -1.04 -1.32
CA VAL A 274 -10.14 -0.05 -0.57
C VAL A 274 -11.10 0.84 0.21
N GLN A 275 -11.04 0.77 1.55
CA GLN A 275 -11.79 1.68 2.41
C GLN A 275 -11.30 3.13 2.21
N GLN A 276 -12.19 4.12 2.33
CA GLN A 276 -11.77 5.52 2.24
C GLN A 276 -10.74 5.80 3.35
N GLY A 277 -9.54 6.23 2.96
CA GLY A 277 -8.59 6.76 3.92
C GLY A 277 -9.21 7.98 4.60
N GLN A 278 -9.09 8.08 5.92
CA GLN A 278 -9.29 9.37 6.57
C GLN A 278 -8.28 10.32 5.95
N VAL A 279 -8.76 11.30 5.19
CA VAL A 279 -7.95 12.44 4.78
C VAL A 279 -7.59 13.15 6.08
N ILE A 280 -6.46 12.77 6.71
CA ILE A 280 -5.88 13.62 7.75
C ILE A 280 -5.41 14.83 6.99
N GLN A 281 -6.23 15.87 7.05
CA GLN A 281 -6.07 17.13 6.37
C GLN A 281 -4.89 17.86 7.03
N GLN A 282 -3.66 17.39 6.82
CA GLN A 282 -2.41 18.08 7.18
C GLN A 282 -2.16 19.32 6.29
N ILE A 283 -3.25 19.97 5.85
CA ILE A 283 -3.24 21.27 5.20
C ILE A 283 -3.70 22.36 6.19
N SER A 284 -4.24 22.02 7.36
CA SER A 284 -4.61 23.01 8.37
C SER A 284 -3.39 23.58 9.12
N ASP A 285 -2.37 22.77 9.44
CA ASP A 285 -1.25 23.27 10.28
C ASP A 285 -0.28 24.20 9.52
N ASN A 286 -0.09 24.00 8.21
CA ASN A 286 0.73 24.91 7.40
C ASN A 286 -0.03 26.15 6.92
N ALA A 287 -1.36 26.08 6.76
CA ALA A 287 -2.17 27.27 6.50
C ALA A 287 -2.37 28.12 7.77
N GLU A 288 -2.50 27.50 8.94
CA GLU A 288 -2.54 28.20 10.23
C GLU A 288 -1.18 28.82 10.58
N GLN A 289 -0.06 28.15 10.30
CA GLN A 289 1.26 28.77 10.45
C GLN A 289 1.55 29.84 9.38
N ALA A 290 1.09 29.68 8.14
CA ALA A 290 1.20 30.72 7.11
C ALA A 290 0.31 31.94 7.40
N THR A 291 -0.89 31.74 7.95
CA THR A 291 -1.76 32.85 8.39
C THR A 291 -1.26 33.49 9.69
N THR A 292 -0.62 32.73 10.59
CA THR A 292 0.03 33.30 11.80
C THR A 292 1.32 34.05 11.45
N GLN A 293 2.07 33.61 10.43
CA GLN A 293 3.24 34.33 9.92
C GLN A 293 2.83 35.55 9.07
N LEU A 294 1.70 35.52 8.36
CA LEU A 294 1.12 36.72 7.72
C LEU A 294 0.49 37.68 8.73
N GLY A 295 -0.10 37.18 9.82
CA GLY A 295 -0.60 37.96 10.95
C GLY A 295 0.53 38.67 11.71
N LYS A 296 1.67 38.00 11.92
CA LYS A 296 2.88 38.61 12.52
C LYS A 296 3.69 39.47 11.54
N ALA A 297 3.55 39.28 10.23
CA ALA A 297 4.10 40.18 9.21
C ALA A 297 3.32 41.50 9.12
N ASN A 298 1.98 41.49 9.28
CA ASN A 298 1.17 42.71 9.27
C ASN A 298 1.41 43.60 10.50
N VAL A 299 1.73 43.04 11.68
CA VAL A 299 2.10 43.85 12.86
C VAL A 299 3.47 44.55 12.69
N LYS A 300 4.35 44.05 11.81
CA LYS A 300 5.60 44.74 11.45
C LYS A 300 5.48 45.73 10.27
N ILE A 301 4.38 45.71 9.51
CA ILE A 301 4.06 46.74 8.51
C ILE A 301 3.33 47.93 9.17
N GLU A 302 2.51 47.69 10.21
CA GLU A 302 1.79 48.79 10.89
C GLU A 302 2.72 49.69 11.73
N GLN A 303 3.89 49.20 12.17
CA GLN A 303 4.93 50.05 12.77
C GLN A 303 5.71 50.88 11.73
N GLY A 304 5.70 50.48 10.44
CA GLY A 304 6.38 51.20 9.36
C GLY A 304 5.65 52.47 8.88
N VAL A 305 4.32 52.56 9.05
CA VAL A 305 3.51 53.68 8.53
C VAL A 305 3.14 54.72 9.60
N LYS A 306 3.48 54.52 10.88
CA LYS A 306 3.45 55.60 11.89
C LYS A 306 4.73 56.46 11.93
N SER A 307 5.83 56.00 11.33
CA SER A 307 7.09 56.76 11.27
C SER A 307 7.12 57.84 10.16
N SER A 308 6.29 57.74 9.11
CA SER A 308 6.29 58.74 8.03
C SER A 308 5.37 59.95 8.26
N ARG A 309 4.33 59.84 9.10
CA ARG A 309 3.43 60.97 9.42
C ARG A 309 4.02 61.99 10.40
N ASN A 310 5.02 61.63 11.20
CA ASN A 310 5.67 62.58 12.11
C ASN A 310 6.68 63.51 11.43
N ARG A 311 7.21 63.16 10.24
CA ARG A 311 8.11 64.06 9.48
C ARG A 311 7.41 65.32 8.95
N ARG A 312 6.10 65.26 8.67
CA ARG A 312 5.35 66.44 8.20
C ARG A 312 5.08 67.45 9.34
N LYS A 313 4.88 66.96 10.57
CA LYS A 313 4.69 67.81 11.76
C LYS A 313 5.98 68.54 12.16
N LEU A 314 7.14 67.91 11.97
CA LEU A 314 8.45 68.53 12.22
C LEU A 314 8.77 69.67 11.25
N LYS A 315 8.31 69.61 9.99
CA LYS A 315 8.44 70.73 9.04
C LYS A 315 7.67 71.97 9.51
N TRP A 316 6.48 71.78 10.08
CA TRP A 316 5.67 72.86 10.64
C TRP A 316 6.26 73.43 11.94
N TRP A 317 6.81 72.57 12.81
CA TRP A 317 7.51 73.03 14.00
C TRP A 317 8.78 73.83 13.68
N CYS A 318 9.55 73.41 12.67
CA CYS A 318 10.74 74.13 12.23
C CYS A 318 10.37 75.49 11.59
N LEU A 319 9.28 75.56 10.81
CA LEU A 319 8.78 76.82 10.27
C LEU A 319 8.30 77.77 11.39
N LEU A 320 7.57 77.27 12.38
CA LEU A 320 7.10 78.08 13.51
C LEU A 320 8.26 78.65 14.34
N VAL A 321 9.30 77.85 14.61
CA VAL A 321 10.52 78.31 15.29
C VAL A 321 11.26 79.36 14.45
N SER A 322 11.36 79.17 13.13
CA SER A 322 11.99 80.13 12.23
C SER A 322 11.26 81.48 12.21
N VAL A 323 9.93 81.50 12.20
CA VAL A 323 9.14 82.75 12.24
C VAL A 323 9.31 83.48 13.57
N LEU A 324 9.34 82.77 14.70
CA LEU A 324 9.59 83.37 16.01
C LEU A 324 10.95 84.05 16.11
N ILE A 325 12.00 83.45 15.51
CA ILE A 325 13.34 84.05 15.47
C ILE A 325 13.32 85.35 14.66
N VAL A 326 12.62 85.38 13.51
CA VAL A 326 12.50 86.60 12.70
C VAL A 326 11.75 87.70 13.45
N ILE A 327 10.70 87.37 14.19
CA ILE A 327 9.97 88.34 15.03
C ILE A 327 10.86 88.86 16.16
N ALA A 328 11.64 88.00 16.82
CA ALA A 328 12.55 88.41 17.89
C ALA A 328 13.64 89.36 17.36
N ILE A 329 14.17 89.11 16.16
CA ILE A 329 15.12 90.02 15.50
C ILE A 329 14.45 91.33 15.12
N ALA A 330 13.23 91.30 14.57
CA ALA A 330 12.48 92.51 14.23
C ALA A 330 12.13 93.36 15.47
N LEU A 331 11.79 92.72 16.60
CA LEU A 331 11.56 93.41 17.88
C LEU A 331 12.86 93.91 18.49
N GLY A 332 13.96 93.17 18.38
CA GLY A 332 15.28 93.60 18.86
C GLY A 332 15.81 94.80 18.08
N VAL A 333 15.70 94.77 16.74
CA VAL A 333 16.06 95.90 15.87
C VAL A 333 15.07 97.06 16.02
N GLY A 334 13.78 96.77 16.22
CA GLY A 334 12.74 97.77 16.51
C GLY A 334 12.92 98.47 17.85
N LEU A 335 13.36 97.76 18.89
CA LEU A 335 13.69 98.34 20.19
C LEU A 335 15.05 99.06 20.18
N ALA A 336 16.03 98.58 19.39
CA ALA A 336 17.32 99.24 19.22
C ALA A 336 17.27 100.51 18.37
N LEU A 337 16.31 100.61 17.43
CA LEU A 337 16.08 101.82 16.60
C LEU A 337 14.94 102.71 17.12
N GLY A 338 14.18 102.25 18.11
CA GLY A 338 12.98 102.91 18.64
C GLY A 338 13.12 103.62 19.99
N LEU A 339 14.32 103.69 20.58
CA LEU A 339 14.55 104.45 21.82
C LEU A 339 15.20 105.80 21.52
N PRO A 340 14.42 106.91 21.48
CA PRO A 340 15.00 108.24 21.66
C PRO A 340 15.60 108.36 23.07
N LYS A 341 16.83 108.87 23.11
CA LYS A 341 17.46 109.41 24.33
C LYS A 341 16.51 110.41 24.98
N VAL A 342 16.16 110.21 26.24
CA VAL A 342 15.77 111.30 27.15
C VAL A 342 16.61 111.17 28.41
N ALA A 343 17.45 112.18 28.62
CA ALA A 343 18.16 112.47 29.85
C ALA A 343 17.42 113.58 30.59
N THR A 344 17.20 113.41 31.91
CA THR A 344 17.08 114.39 33.02
C THR A 344 16.11 113.83 34.07
N ALA A 345 16.16 114.13 35.37
CA ALA A 345 17.19 114.51 36.34
C ALA A 345 16.39 114.71 37.66
N GLY A 346 16.97 114.30 38.80
CA GLY A 346 16.85 115.04 40.06
C GLY A 346 15.74 114.69 41.06
N SER A 347 16.21 114.53 42.30
CA SER A 347 15.52 114.55 43.61
C SER A 347 15.06 113.18 44.13
N GLY A 348 15.53 112.65 45.27
CA GLY A 348 16.28 113.25 46.35
C GLY A 348 15.69 112.85 47.70
N ASN A 349 16.31 111.86 48.34
CA ASN A 349 16.52 111.74 49.79
C ASN A 349 15.49 111.05 50.73
N ASN A 350 16.02 110.03 51.41
CA ASN A 350 15.89 109.62 52.82
C ASN A 350 14.55 109.16 53.42
N ASN A 351 14.52 107.94 53.97
CA ASN A 351 14.75 107.77 55.42
C ASN A 351 14.96 106.32 55.89
N ASN A 352 15.70 106.26 57.00
CA ASN A 352 16.24 105.17 57.82
C ASN A 352 15.25 104.16 58.44
N ASN A 353 15.89 103.14 59.04
CA ASN A 353 15.59 102.42 60.29
C ASN A 353 15.23 100.95 60.03
N GLN A 354 15.87 99.92 60.61
CA GLN A 354 16.73 99.84 61.79
C GLN A 354 17.59 98.56 61.71
#